data_AF-A0AAU6K0F1-F1
#
_entry.id   AF-A0AAU6K0F1-F1
#
_cell.length_a   1.000
_cell.length_b   1.000
_cell.length_c   1.000
_cell.angle_alpha   90.00
_cell.angle_beta   90.00
_cell.angle_gamma   90.00
#
_symmetry.space_group_name_H-M   'P 1'
#
loop_
_entity.id
_entity.type
_entity.pdbx_description
1 polymer ?
#
loop_
_entity_poly.entity_id
_entity_poly.type
_entity_poly.pdbx_seq_one_letter_code
_entity_poly.pdbx_strand_id
1 'polypeptide(L)'
;MEIDRQHTDTHGASIVEFAFAHMLGFNLLPRLKNVASARLYRSAAGEDEKWPHLAPVLSTKTIDWDLIRQQYEQIVKYTTALRLGTAEAEQVLRRFTPRRAQAPHLSRD
;
A
#
# COMPACT_ATOMS: atom_id res chain seq x y z
N MET A 1 -20.80 11.46 -7.29
CA MET A 1 -20.29 11.84 -5.96
C MET A 1 -18.78 11.80 -6.08
N GLU A 2 -18.11 12.95 -6.06
CA GLU A 2 -16.65 13.04 -6.27
C GLU A 2 -15.99 13.06 -4.89
N ILE A 3 -15.33 11.97 -4.52
CA ILE A 3 -14.58 11.90 -3.26
C ILE A 3 -13.20 12.47 -3.57
N ASP A 4 -12.90 13.67 -3.09
CA ASP A 4 -11.57 14.28 -3.23
C ASP A 4 -10.59 13.71 -2.18
N ARG A 5 -11.07 13.51 -0.95
CA ARG A 5 -10.27 13.12 0.22
C ARG A 5 -11.02 12.19 1.16
N GLN A 6 -10.36 11.13 1.62
CA GLN A 6 -10.86 10.23 2.66
C GLN A 6 -9.89 10.18 3.85
N HIS A 7 -10.42 10.42 5.06
CA HIS A 7 -9.67 10.32 6.32
C HIS A 7 -9.91 8.94 6.95
N THR A 8 -8.83 8.26 7.34
CA THR A 8 -8.91 6.96 8.02
C THR A 8 -7.92 6.90 9.18
N ASP A 9 -8.27 6.19 10.25
CA ASP A 9 -7.38 5.97 11.38
C ASP A 9 -6.38 4.83 11.09
N THR A 10 -5.27 4.82 11.83
CA THR A 10 -4.05 4.01 11.61
C THR A 10 -4.25 2.50 11.39
N HIS A 11 -5.42 1.95 11.71
CA HIS A 11 -5.75 0.54 11.48
C HIS A 11 -6.23 0.22 10.05
N GLY A 12 -6.49 1.23 9.21
CA GLY A 12 -6.95 1.08 7.82
C GLY A 12 -6.04 1.75 6.79
N ALA A 13 -4.71 1.72 7.02
CA ALA A 13 -3.72 2.33 6.14
C ALA A 13 -2.64 1.31 5.75
N SER A 14 -2.94 0.52 4.73
CA SER A 14 -2.02 -0.36 4.03
C SER A 14 -1.54 0.27 2.73
N ILE A 15 -0.37 -0.14 2.25
CA ILE A 15 0.15 0.28 0.94
C ILE A 15 -0.85 -0.06 -0.19
N VAL A 16 -1.60 -1.14 -0.03
CA VAL A 16 -2.64 -1.59 -0.96
C VAL A 16 -3.80 -0.60 -1.04
N GLU A 17 -4.29 -0.10 0.10
CA GLU A 17 -5.37 0.90 0.13
C GLU A 17 -4.93 2.22 -0.51
N PHE A 18 -3.68 2.65 -0.27
CA PHE A 18 -3.12 3.81 -0.98
C PHE A 18 -3.07 3.60 -2.49
N ALA A 19 -2.69 2.40 -2.95
CA ALA A 19 -2.67 2.07 -4.37
C ALA A 19 -4.07 2.15 -4.99
N PHE A 20 -5.09 1.56 -4.33
CA PHE A 20 -6.47 1.63 -4.82
C PHE A 20 -7.03 3.06 -4.80
N ALA A 21 -6.77 3.83 -3.74
CA ALA A 21 -7.19 5.23 -3.65
C ALA A 21 -6.63 6.06 -4.81
N HIS A 22 -5.32 5.94 -5.07
CA HIS A 22 -4.67 6.59 -6.21
C HIS A 22 -5.32 6.17 -7.55
N MET A 23 -5.54 4.88 -7.75
CA MET A 23 -6.15 4.35 -8.97
C MET A 23 -7.63 4.76 -9.15
N LEU A 24 -8.35 5.01 -8.06
CA LEU A 24 -9.74 5.46 -8.06
C LEU A 24 -9.88 7.00 -8.12
N GLY A 25 -8.76 7.72 -8.05
CA GLY A 25 -8.73 9.17 -8.23
C GLY A 25 -9.04 9.98 -6.96
N PHE A 26 -8.82 9.41 -5.77
CA PHE A 26 -9.00 10.13 -4.51
C PHE A 26 -7.78 10.03 -3.59
N ASN A 27 -7.61 11.02 -2.73
CA ASN A 27 -6.50 11.05 -1.80
C ASN A 27 -6.86 10.35 -0.49
N LEU A 28 -6.12 9.29 -0.15
CA LEU A 28 -6.19 8.66 1.17
C LEU A 28 -5.25 9.42 2.12
N LEU A 29 -5.81 9.99 3.20
CA LEU A 29 -5.08 10.79 4.17
C LEU A 29 -5.12 10.12 5.56
N PRO A 30 -4.41 9.00 5.76
CA PRO A 30 -4.43 8.32 7.04
C PRO A 30 -3.52 9.00 8.06
N ARG A 31 -3.86 8.88 9.33
CA ARG A 31 -2.94 9.22 10.42
C ARG A 31 -1.89 8.12 10.58
N LEU A 32 -0.70 8.35 10.02
CA LEU A 32 0.45 7.45 10.11
C LEU A 32 1.13 7.55 11.49
N LYS A 33 0.83 6.63 12.43
CA LYS A 33 1.47 6.65 13.77
C LYS A 33 2.99 6.46 13.72
N ASN A 34 3.49 5.67 12.77
CA ASN A 34 4.91 5.29 12.68
C ASN A 34 5.57 5.89 11.42
N VAL A 35 5.30 7.16 11.12
CA VAL A 35 5.90 7.83 9.95
C VAL A 35 7.43 7.80 9.98
N ALA A 36 8.03 7.87 11.17
CA ALA A 36 9.48 7.81 11.35
C ALA A 36 10.10 6.45 10.95
N SER A 37 9.32 5.37 10.92
CA SER A 37 9.79 4.06 10.45
C SER A 37 9.55 3.82 8.97
N ALA A 38 8.82 4.71 8.28
CA ALA A 38 8.58 4.56 6.85
C ALA A 38 9.88 4.72 6.07
N ARG A 39 10.07 3.88 5.06
CA ARG A 39 11.25 3.88 4.19
C ARG A 39 10.86 4.20 2.76
N LEU A 40 11.63 5.05 2.10
CA LEU A 40 11.42 5.42 0.70
C LEU A 40 12.20 4.46 -0.21
N TYR A 41 11.51 3.81 -1.14
CA TYR A 41 12.14 2.94 -2.13
C TYR A 41 12.71 3.76 -3.28
N ARG A 42 13.93 3.41 -3.71
CA ARG A 42 14.60 4.04 -4.84
C ARG A 42 14.16 3.40 -6.16
N SER A 43 14.23 4.16 -7.25
CA SER A 43 13.84 3.67 -8.58
C SER A 43 14.81 2.60 -9.09
N ALA A 44 16.11 2.80 -8.87
CA ALA A 44 17.16 1.86 -9.23
C ALA A 44 18.30 1.89 -8.19
N ALA A 45 19.20 0.91 -8.25
CA ALA A 45 20.40 0.91 -7.43
C ALA A 45 21.39 2.00 -7.90
N GLY A 46 22.20 2.53 -6.97
CA GLY A 46 23.22 3.54 -7.29
C GLY A 46 22.70 4.97 -7.38
N GLU A 47 21.49 5.26 -6.89
CA GLU A 47 20.93 6.62 -6.85
C GLU A 47 21.15 7.34 -5.52
N ASP A 48 21.93 6.77 -4.61
CA ASP A 48 22.04 7.20 -3.21
C ASP A 48 22.70 8.56 -3.09
N GLU A 49 23.72 8.78 -3.92
CA GLU A 49 24.46 10.04 -3.99
C GLU A 49 23.60 11.19 -4.51
N LYS A 50 22.50 10.91 -5.22
CA LYS A 50 21.55 11.93 -5.68
C LYS A 50 20.75 12.54 -4.53
N TRP A 51 20.66 11.85 -3.39
CA TRP A 51 19.74 12.22 -2.29
C TRP A 51 20.42 12.21 -0.91
N PRO A 52 21.49 13.00 -0.70
CA PRO A 52 22.29 12.93 0.54
C PRO A 52 21.47 13.24 1.80
N HIS A 53 20.50 14.16 1.73
CA HIS A 53 19.65 14.52 2.86
C HIS A 53 18.53 13.51 3.15
N LEU A 54 18.19 12.65 2.18
CA LEU A 54 17.20 11.60 2.35
C LEU A 54 17.82 10.26 2.74
N ALA A 55 19.15 10.13 2.71
CA ALA A 55 19.87 8.92 3.04
C ALA A 55 19.37 8.21 4.33
N PRO A 56 19.03 8.93 5.43
CA PRO A 56 18.54 8.28 6.64
C PRO A 56 17.17 7.59 6.51
N VAL A 57 16.36 7.95 5.50
CA VAL A 57 15.01 7.41 5.28
C VAL A 57 14.90 6.52 4.05
N LEU A 58 15.97 6.39 3.26
CA LEU A 58 15.97 5.50 2.09
C LEU A 58 15.95 4.03 2.53
N SER A 59 15.19 3.23 1.80
CA SER A 59 15.19 1.77 1.91
C SER A 59 16.47 1.21 1.32
N THR A 60 16.99 0.12 1.90
CA THR A 60 18.10 -0.65 1.31
C THR A 60 17.67 -1.39 0.04
N LYS A 61 16.37 -1.57 -0.19
CA LYS A 61 15.80 -2.17 -1.39
C LYS A 61 15.36 -1.10 -2.39
N THR A 62 15.36 -1.48 -3.67
CA THR A 62 14.79 -0.68 -4.76
C THR A 62 13.38 -1.15 -5.08
N ILE A 63 12.66 -0.38 -5.88
CA ILE A 63 11.38 -0.79 -6.46
C ILE A 63 11.61 -2.06 -7.30
N ASP A 64 10.77 -3.06 -7.10
CA ASP A 64 10.71 -4.27 -7.93
C ASP A 64 9.77 -4.01 -9.11
N TRP A 65 10.34 -3.52 -10.22
CA TRP A 65 9.59 -3.18 -11.42
C TRP A 65 8.98 -4.39 -12.12
N ASP A 66 9.63 -5.55 -12.02
CA ASP A 66 9.15 -6.78 -12.64
C ASP A 66 7.91 -7.29 -11.91
N LEU A 67 7.91 -7.23 -10.57
CA LEU A 67 6.73 -7.52 -9.76
C LEU A 67 5.57 -6.58 -10.09
N ILE A 68 5.84 -5.27 -10.20
CA ILE A 68 4.82 -4.29 -10.59
C ILE A 68 4.23 -4.66 -11.95
N ARG A 69 5.08 -4.97 -12.95
CA ARG A 69 4.63 -5.35 -14.30
C ARG A 69 3.78 -6.61 -14.28
N GLN A 70 4.20 -7.63 -13.54
CA GLN A 70 3.47 -8.90 -13.41
C GLN A 70 2.09 -8.72 -12.75
N GLN A 71 1.95 -7.79 -11.81
CA GLN A 71 0.72 -7.58 -11.05
C GLN A 71 -0.15 -6.42 -11.59
N TYR A 72 0.32 -5.69 -12.61
CA TYR A 72 -0.32 -4.48 -13.10
C TYR A 72 -1.75 -4.74 -13.58
N GLU A 73 -1.95 -5.74 -14.45
CA GLU A 73 -3.28 -6.09 -14.96
C GLU A 73 -4.26 -6.45 -13.83
N GLN A 74 -3.75 -7.13 -12.81
CA GLN A 74 -4.56 -7.57 -11.68
C GLN A 74 -5.07 -6.37 -10.87
N ILE A 75 -4.21 -5.38 -10.60
CA ILE A 75 -4.59 -4.13 -9.94
C ILE A 75 -5.63 -3.38 -10.78
N VAL A 76 -5.40 -3.19 -12.07
CA VAL A 76 -6.33 -2.49 -12.97
C VAL A 76 -7.71 -3.16 -13.00
N LYS A 77 -7.74 -4.49 -13.09
CA LYS A 77 -8.99 -5.28 -13.07
C LYS A 77 -9.76 -5.05 -11.78
N TYR A 78 -9.10 -5.10 -10.63
CA TYR A 78 -9.77 -4.90 -9.34
C TYR A 78 -10.22 -3.45 -9.14
N THR A 79 -9.40 -2.47 -9.49
CA THR A 79 -9.81 -1.05 -9.47
C THR A 79 -11.07 -0.85 -10.32
N THR A 80 -11.11 -1.43 -11.52
CA THR A 80 -12.27 -1.33 -12.40
C THR A 80 -13.51 -1.97 -11.77
N ALA A 81 -13.37 -3.15 -11.17
CA ALA A 81 -14.47 -3.83 -10.47
C ALA A 81 -15.00 -3.00 -9.30
N LEU A 82 -14.12 -2.35 -8.53
CA LEU A 82 -14.51 -1.43 -7.45
C LEU A 82 -15.25 -0.20 -8.00
N ARG A 83 -14.73 0.39 -9.08
CA ARG A 83 -15.34 1.57 -9.73
C ARG A 83 -16.74 1.26 -10.29
N LEU A 84 -16.94 0.06 -10.83
CA LEU A 84 -18.22 -0.38 -11.38
C LEU A 84 -19.17 -0.96 -10.31
N GLY A 85 -18.72 -1.09 -9.06
CA GLY A 85 -19.51 -1.71 -7.98
C GLY A 85 -19.76 -3.20 -8.16
N THR A 86 -18.98 -3.88 -9.00
CA THR A 86 -19.13 -5.33 -9.27
C THR A 86 -18.37 -6.20 -8.27
N ALA A 87 -17.62 -5.60 -7.35
CA ALA A 87 -16.92 -6.27 -6.26
C ALA A 87 -16.89 -5.40 -5.00
N GLU A 88 -17.03 -6.04 -3.84
CA GLU A 88 -16.93 -5.38 -2.54
C GLU A 88 -15.47 -5.01 -2.21
N ALA A 89 -15.24 -3.79 -1.74
CA ALA A 89 -13.91 -3.27 -1.37
C ALA A 89 -13.18 -4.17 -0.38
N GLU A 90 -13.90 -4.67 0.63
CA GLU A 90 -13.34 -5.56 1.64
C GLU A 90 -12.83 -6.88 1.03
N GLN A 91 -13.55 -7.45 0.07
CA GLN A 91 -13.14 -8.71 -0.57
C GLN A 91 -11.90 -8.53 -1.43
N VAL A 92 -11.80 -7.40 -2.14
CA VAL A 92 -10.61 -7.05 -2.92
C VAL A 92 -9.41 -6.86 -1.99
N LEU A 93 -9.54 -6.06 -0.93
CA LEU A 93 -8.47 -5.77 0.02
C LEU A 93 -7.99 -7.02 0.77
N ARG A 94 -8.89 -7.93 1.14
CA ARG A 94 -8.53 -9.22 1.76
C ARG A 94 -7.64 -10.10 0.87
N ARG A 95 -7.72 -9.97 -0.45
CA ARG A 95 -6.88 -10.74 -1.39
C ARG A 95 -5.45 -10.22 -1.47
N PHE A 96 -5.26 -8.93 -1.22
CA PHE A 96 -3.95 -8.26 -1.25
C PHE A 96 -3.31 -8.14 0.14
N THR A 97 -4.06 -8.41 1.20
CA THR A 97 -3.52 -8.45 2.56
C THR A 97 -2.98 -9.86 2.80
N PRO A 98 -1.68 -10.04 3.10
CA PRO A 98 -1.17 -11.34 3.50
C PRO A 98 -2.02 -11.86 4.67
N ARG A 99 -2.44 -13.13 4.64
CA ARG A 99 -3.10 -13.76 5.78
C ARG A 99 -2.14 -13.60 6.96
N ARG A 100 -2.41 -12.67 7.88
CA ARG A 100 -1.74 -12.67 9.18
C ARG A 100 -1.97 -14.06 9.73
N ALA A 101 -0.90 -14.84 9.88
CA ALA A 101 -0.96 -16.08 10.61
C ALA A 101 -1.63 -15.74 11.95
N GLN A 102 -2.75 -16.41 12.26
CA GLN A 102 -3.35 -16.32 13.57
C GLN A 102 -2.22 -16.60 14.56
N ALA A 103 -1.96 -15.66 15.47
CA ALA A 103 -1.07 -15.95 16.59
C ALA A 103 -1.59 -17.23 17.25
N PRO A 104 -0.73 -18.23 17.53
CA PRO A 104 -1.17 -19.40 18.24
C PRO A 104 -1.79 -18.94 19.55
N HIS A 105 -3.01 -19.41 19.78
CA HIS A 105 -3.73 -19.29 21.04
C HIS A 105 -2.77 -19.80 22.14
N LEU A 106 -2.27 -18.88 22.97
CA LEU A 106 -1.62 -19.28 24.21
C LEU A 106 -2.73 -19.84 25.10
N SER A 107 -2.93 -21.15 25.06
CA SER A 107 -3.56 -21.87 26.17
C SER A 107 -2.65 -21.66 27.38
N ARG A 108 -3.18 -20.96 28.38
CA ARG A 108 -2.61 -20.93 29.73
C ARG A 108 -3.07 -22.21 30.42
N ASP A 109 -2.12 -23.11 30.67
CA ASP A 109 -2.18 -24.02 31.82
C ASP A 109 -1.55 -23.31 33.04
#